data_AF-A0A7H1QD78-F1
#
_entry.id   AF-A0A7H1QD78-F1
#
_cell.length_a   1.000
_cell.length_b   1.000
_cell.length_c   1.000
_cell.angle_alpha   90.00
_cell.angle_beta   90.00
_cell.angle_gamma   90.00
#
_symmetry.space_group_name_H-M   'P 1'
#
loop_
_entity.id
_entity.type
_entity.pdbx_description
1 polymer ?
#
loop_
_entity_poly.entity_id
_entity_poly.type
_entity_poly.pdbx_seq_one_letter_code
_entity_poly.pdbx_strand_id
1 'polypeptide(L)' 'MRRAPGVYELTWAPDGRATWSYGRAVVAGLTHIVWHRIGTHSILDRPLAEDHLAGPRHRLAA' A
#
# COMPACT_ATOMS: atom_id res chain seq x y z
N MET A 1 -12.24 8.64 11.26
CA MET A 1 -11.58 8.38 9.96
C MET A 1 -11.95 6.98 9.50
N ARG A 2 -12.57 6.82 8.33
CA ARG A 2 -12.95 5.51 7.79
C ARG A 2 -11.82 5.03 6.89
N ARG A 3 -11.07 4.00 7.30
CA ARG A 3 -10.13 3.33 6.39
C ARG A 3 -10.92 2.60 5.31
N ALA A 4 -10.36 2.54 4.10
CA ALA A 4 -10.95 1.74 3.02
C ALA A 4 -11.05 0.28 3.47
N PRO A 5 -12.15 -0.44 3.18
CA PRO A 5 -12.27 -1.86 3.50
C PRO A 5 -11.06 -2.66 2.99
N GLY A 6 -10.51 -3.53 3.83
CA GLY A 6 -9.33 -4.35 3.48
C GLY A 6 -7.96 -3.67 3.58
N VAL A 7 -7.90 -2.41 4.02
CA VAL A 7 -6.64 -1.69 4.28
C VAL A 7 -6.32 -1.66 5.77
N TYR A 8 -5.12 -2.09 6.13
CA TYR A 8 -4.65 -2.24 7.49
C TYR A 8 -3.72 -1.10 7.96
N GLU A 9 -3.82 -0.85 9.28
CA GLU A 9 -2.99 -0.11 10.23
C GLU A 9 -1.61 -0.66 10.62
N LEU A 10 -0.49 0.02 10.42
CA LEU A 10 0.68 -0.18 11.29
C LEU A 10 1.19 1.15 11.83
N THR A 11 1.47 1.21 13.13
CA THR A 11 2.08 2.34 13.82
C THR A 11 3.31 1.86 14.57
N TRP A 12 4.42 2.60 14.47
CA TRP A 12 5.64 2.35 15.27
C TRP A 12 6.34 3.68 15.57
N ALA A 13 7.22 3.70 16.56
CA ALA A 13 7.90 4.92 17.02
C ALA A 13 6.88 6.04 17.37
N PRO A 14 7.32 7.26 17.72
CA PRO A 14 6.39 8.36 17.96
C PRO A 14 5.56 8.75 16.72
N ASP A 15 6.12 8.62 15.51
CA ASP A 15 5.48 9.12 14.28
C ASP A 15 5.42 8.14 13.11
N GLY A 16 5.98 6.95 13.23
CA GLY A 16 5.98 5.95 12.18
C GLY A 16 4.58 5.38 11.90
N ARG A 17 4.25 5.30 10.61
CA ARG A 17 2.98 4.81 10.09
C ARG A 17 3.21 4.02 8.80
N ALA A 18 2.44 2.97 8.61
CA ALA A 18 2.31 2.30 7.33
C ALA A 18 0.89 1.82 7.10
N THR A 19 0.52 1.70 5.83
CA THR A 19 -0.76 1.16 5.40
C THR A 19 -0.53 0.10 4.34
N TRP A 20 -1.22 -1.03 4.46
CA TRP A 20 -1.02 -2.19 3.59
C TRP A 20 -2.33 -2.99 3.42
N SER A 21 -2.38 -3.90 2.45
CA SER A 21 -3.49 -4.84 2.24
C SER A 21 -2.99 -6.23 1.86
N TYR A 22 -3.86 -7.23 1.99
CA TYR A 22 -3.56 -8.58 1.50
C TYR A 22 -3.80 -8.66 -0.01
N GLY A 23 -2.77 -9.05 -0.75
CA GLY A 23 -2.86 -9.32 -2.18
C GLY A 23 -3.05 -10.80 -2.48
N ARG A 24 -3.27 -11.11 -3.76
CA ARG A 24 -3.19 -12.49 -4.26
C ARG A 24 -1.78 -13.05 -4.01
N ALA A 25 -1.69 -14.30 -3.57
CA ALA A 25 -0.42 -15.00 -3.37
C ALA A 25 0.45 -14.97 -4.64
N VAL A 26 1.70 -14.54 -4.47
CA VAL A 26 2.73 -14.52 -5.53
C VAL A 26 3.66 -15.74 -5.41
N VAL A 27 3.92 -16.17 -4.17
CA VAL A 27 4.65 -17.40 -3.85
C VAL A 27 3.69 -18.39 -3.22
N ALA A 28 3.69 -19.62 -3.70
CA ALA A 28 2.79 -20.66 -3.22
C ALA A 28 2.95 -20.88 -1.70
N GLY A 29 1.83 -20.90 -0.98
CA GLY A 29 1.80 -21.08 0.48
C GLY A 29 2.17 -19.85 1.30
N LEU A 30 2.54 -18.72 0.68
CA LEU A 30 2.89 -17.49 1.38
C LEU A 30 1.85 -16.38 1.20
N THR A 31 1.59 -15.67 2.29
CA THR A 31 0.74 -14.48 2.30
C THR A 31 1.43 -13.32 1.61
N HIS A 32 0.74 -12.68 0.67
CA HIS A 32 1.26 -11.52 -0.04
C HIS A 32 0.79 -10.22 0.63
N ILE A 33 1.76 -9.42 1.09
CA ILE A 33 1.52 -8.07 1.63
C ILE A 33 1.77 -7.05 0.52
N VAL A 34 0.75 -6.24 0.22
CA VAL A 34 0.85 -5.10 -0.68
C VAL A 34 1.00 -3.83 0.15
N TRP A 35 2.18 -3.22 0.10
CA TRP A 35 2.45 -1.95 0.76
C TRP A 35 1.85 -0.79 -0.02
N HIS A 36 1.13 0.11 0.66
CA HIS A 36 0.58 1.31 0.03
C HIS A 36 1.39 2.56 0.37
N ARG A 37 1.64 2.79 1.65
CA ARG A 37 2.38 3.96 2.16
C ARG A 37 3.16 3.59 3.41
N ILE A 38 4.33 4.16 3.57
CA ILE A 38 5.23 3.99 4.71
C ILE A 38 5.87 5.36 4.97
N GLY A 39 5.82 5.85 6.20
CA GLY A 39 6.37 7.16 6.53
C GLY A 39 5.89 7.68 7.88
N THR A 40 5.82 9.00 8.02
CA THR A 40 5.31 9.63 9.24
C THR A 40 3.78 9.73 9.21
N HIS A 41 3.16 10.37 10.22
CA HIS A 41 1.73 10.69 10.21
C HIS A 41 1.22 11.37 8.92
N SER A 42 2.09 12.11 8.22
CA SER A 42 1.76 12.81 6.97
C SER A 42 1.27 11.90 5.84
N ILE A 43 1.54 10.59 5.92
CA ILE A 43 1.08 9.64 4.89
C ILE A 43 -0.45 9.50 4.86
N LEU A 44 -1.19 9.99 5.86
CA LEU A 44 -2.64 9.94 5.93
C LEU A 44 -3.32 11.18 5.31
N ASP A 45 -2.55 12.21 4.97
CA ASP A 45 -3.08 13.52 4.57
C ASP A 45 -3.63 13.53 3.13
N ARG A 46 -3.30 12.52 2.32
CA ARG A 46 -3.77 12.40 0.93
C ARG A 46 -4.69 11.18 0.78
N PRO A 47 -5.84 11.27 0.09
CA PRO A 47 -6.66 10.10 -0.22
C PRO A 47 -5.86 9.02 -0.96
N LEU A 48 -6.14 7.74 -0.69
CA LEU A 48 -5.73 6.61 -1.52
C LEU A 48 -6.57 6.62 -2.82
N ALA A 49 -6.50 7.68 -3.62
CA ALA A 49 -7.04 7.66 -4.97
C ALA A 49 -6.11 6.82 -5.84
N GLU A 50 -6.69 5.86 -6.58
CA GLU A 50 -5.99 4.76 -7.25
C GLU A 50 -5.11 5.20 -8.45
N ASP A 51 -5.11 6.49 -8.80
CA ASP A 51 -4.51 6.99 -10.05
C ASP A 51 -3.01 7.28 -10.00
N HIS A 52 -2.32 7.15 -8.86
CA HIS A 52 -0.87 7.44 -8.80
C HIS A 52 0.04 6.20 -8.94
N LEU A 53 -0.52 4.98 -9.00
CA LEU A 53 0.27 3.75 -9.17
C LEU A 53 0.36 3.26 -10.62
N ALA A 54 -0.30 3.93 -11.56
CA ALA A 54 -0.09 3.71 -12.99
C ALA A 54 1.09 4.55 -13.49
N GLY A 55 2.30 4.20 -13.07
CA GLY A 55 3.49 4.57 -13.84
C GLY A 55 3.37 4.03 -15.28
N PRO A 56 3.98 4.67 -16.28
CA PRO A 56 3.84 4.25 -17.67
C PRO A 56 4.27 2.79 -17.81
N ARG A 57 3.36 1.93 -18.28
CA ARG A 57 3.65 0.55 -18.63
C ARG A 57 4.63 0.56 -19.79
N HIS A 58 5.93 0.50 -19.50
CA HIS A 58 6.94 0.17 -20.50
C HIS A 58 6.65 -1.27 -20.98
N ARG A 59 5.91 -1.37 -22.09
CA ARG A 59 5.76 -2.59 -22.86
C ARG A 59 7.15 -2.89 -23.44
N LEU A 60 7.84 -3.87 -22.89
CA LEU A 60 8.98 -4.50 -23.58
C LEU A 60 8.41 -5.14 -24.85
N ALA A 61 8.70 -4.53 -25.99
CA ALA A 61 8.54 -5.17 -27.29
C ALA A 61 9.66 -6.22 -27.45
N ALA A 62 9.29 -7.34 -28.06
CA ALA A 62 10.13 -8.50 -28.34
C ALA A 62 11.30 -8.19 -29.28
#